data_AF-A0A1J0RD52-F1
#
_entry.id   AF-A0A1J0RD52-F1
#
_cell.length_a   1.000
_cell.length_b   1.000
_cell.length_c   1.000
_cell.angle_alpha   90.00
_cell.angle_beta   90.00
_cell.angle_gamma   90.00
#
_symmetry.space_group_name_H-M   'P 1'
#
loop_
_entity.id
_entity.type
_entity.pdbx_description
1 polymer ?
#
loop_
_entity_poly.entity_id
_entity_poly.type
_entity_poly.pdbx_seq_one_letter_code
_entity_poly.pdbx_strand_id
1 'polypeptide(L)'
;LWSALQAPFKEQAAPYERHWTAWTTLVKDDAPQNLKDKIKQFDVLTSNSDAIIQLAFIADSALGVAEKAAQAIQGTDKAAIDVHLNKALYGSAGKAATLTFSGKTRKQLCGNDANTAGEQAGKALLSDLLCVCAGATTDGTGGKTCYGGCDAAPNNGNWVVTNAGKERALAIAGKCPPALKTTEKSSTVLNSRLATFYKQVNNAKGSVQEVKHALGTSEGNGSGGCTDEGNSCSHTGRCVKCNDDSVIANKPAIEWQTELRHAAAA
;
A
#
# COMPACT_ATOMS: atom_id res chain seq x y z
N LEU A 1 -18.32 -28.63 -8.20
CA LEU A 1 -17.41 -28.62 -7.04
C LEU A 1 -16.13 -29.33 -7.43
N TRP A 2 -14.97 -28.84 -6.99
CA TRP A 2 -13.66 -29.43 -7.29
C TRP A 2 -13.59 -30.94 -7.01
N SER A 3 -14.27 -31.38 -5.94
CA SER A 3 -14.41 -32.79 -5.55
C SER A 3 -15.09 -33.69 -6.60
N ALA A 4 -15.82 -33.12 -7.56
CA ALA A 4 -16.51 -33.86 -8.61
C ALA A 4 -15.67 -34.06 -9.90
N LEU A 5 -14.50 -33.41 -10.01
CA LEU A 5 -13.57 -33.67 -11.12
C LEU A 5 -12.94 -35.05 -10.97
N GLN A 6 -12.88 -35.80 -12.07
CA GLN A 6 -12.18 -37.08 -12.16
C GLN A 6 -10.85 -36.91 -12.91
N ALA A 7 -9.92 -37.83 -12.69
CA ALA A 7 -8.71 -37.91 -13.51
C ALA A 7 -9.07 -38.20 -14.98
N PRO A 8 -8.32 -37.69 -15.97
CA PRO A 8 -7.12 -36.85 -15.83
C PRO A 8 -7.42 -35.35 -15.68
N PHE A 9 -8.67 -34.92 -15.84
CA PHE A 9 -9.05 -33.51 -15.80
C PHE A 9 -8.75 -32.84 -14.46
N LYS A 10 -8.90 -33.57 -13.35
CA LYS A 10 -8.53 -33.06 -12.02
C LYS A 10 -7.04 -32.73 -11.91
N GLU A 11 -6.17 -33.51 -12.54
CA GLU A 11 -4.72 -33.33 -12.49
C GLU A 11 -4.29 -32.14 -13.36
N GLN A 12 -4.89 -32.00 -14.55
CA GLN A 12 -4.67 -30.86 -15.43
C GLN A 12 -5.17 -29.55 -14.81
N ALA A 13 -6.25 -29.62 -14.03
CA ALA A 13 -6.84 -28.47 -13.37
C ALA A 13 -6.21 -28.15 -12.00
N ALA A 14 -5.25 -28.95 -11.51
CA ALA A 14 -4.66 -28.82 -10.18
C ALA A 14 -4.13 -27.40 -9.85
N PRO A 15 -3.49 -26.66 -10.79
CA PRO A 15 -3.09 -25.28 -10.53
C PRO A 15 -4.25 -24.32 -10.21
N TYR A 16 -5.48 -24.69 -10.58
CA TYR A 16 -6.68 -23.87 -10.41
C TYR A 16 -7.55 -24.29 -9.22
N GLU A 17 -7.15 -25.32 -8.46
CA GLU A 17 -7.94 -25.90 -7.36
C GLU A 17 -8.53 -24.82 -6.43
N ARG A 18 -7.69 -23.87 -6.01
CA ARG A 18 -8.06 -22.79 -5.11
C ARG A 18 -9.17 -21.89 -5.67
N HIS A 19 -9.17 -21.63 -6.97
CA HIS A 19 -10.14 -20.73 -7.63
C HIS A 19 -11.27 -21.47 -8.33
N TRP A 20 -11.19 -22.81 -8.39
CA TRP A 20 -12.05 -23.62 -9.24
C TRP A 20 -13.53 -23.39 -8.97
N THR A 21 -13.91 -23.37 -7.70
CA THR A 21 -15.31 -23.14 -7.32
C THR A 21 -15.79 -21.76 -7.77
N ALA A 22 -15.02 -20.70 -7.51
CA ALA A 22 -15.35 -19.34 -7.93
C ALA A 22 -15.44 -19.21 -9.46
N TRP A 23 -14.49 -19.80 -10.19
CA TRP A 23 -14.48 -19.82 -11.65
C TRP A 23 -15.70 -20.55 -12.22
N THR A 24 -16.03 -21.76 -11.71
CA THR A 24 -17.20 -22.50 -12.20
C THR A 24 -18.53 -21.82 -11.88
N THR A 25 -18.63 -21.08 -10.77
CA THR A 25 -19.82 -20.26 -10.47
C THR A 25 -19.96 -19.12 -11.47
N LEU A 26 -18.87 -18.39 -11.76
CA LEU A 26 -18.86 -17.32 -12.77
C LEU A 26 -19.14 -17.78 -14.20
N VAL A 27 -18.77 -19.02 -14.55
CA VAL A 27 -19.07 -19.61 -15.86
C VAL A 27 -20.52 -20.08 -15.95
N LYS A 28 -21.12 -20.51 -14.84
CA LYS A 28 -22.51 -20.95 -14.77
C LYS A 28 -23.50 -19.79 -14.71
N ASP A 29 -23.18 -18.77 -13.92
CA ASP A 29 -23.97 -17.56 -13.79
C ASP A 29 -23.47 -16.59 -14.86
N ASP A 30 -24.20 -16.43 -15.96
CA ASP A 30 -23.77 -15.57 -17.06
C ASP A 30 -23.48 -14.16 -16.53
N ALA A 31 -22.19 -13.77 -16.55
CA ALA A 31 -21.77 -12.51 -15.97
C ALA A 31 -22.49 -11.35 -16.66
N PRO A 32 -22.97 -10.33 -15.91
CA PRO A 32 -23.56 -9.13 -16.51
C PRO A 32 -22.67 -8.54 -17.60
N GLN A 33 -23.27 -8.08 -18.71
CA GLN A 33 -22.50 -7.61 -19.89
C GLN A 33 -21.50 -6.49 -19.53
N ASN A 34 -21.88 -5.59 -18.64
CA ASN A 34 -20.99 -4.54 -18.14
C ASN A 34 -19.75 -5.07 -17.39
N LEU A 35 -19.83 -6.25 -16.78
CA LEU A 35 -18.69 -6.92 -16.15
C LEU A 35 -17.81 -7.58 -17.21
N LYS A 36 -18.42 -8.26 -18.19
CA LYS A 36 -17.70 -8.83 -19.36
C LYS A 36 -16.92 -7.76 -20.12
N ASP A 37 -17.55 -6.62 -20.39
CA ASP A 37 -16.91 -5.50 -21.09
C ASP A 37 -15.74 -4.91 -20.29
N LYS A 38 -15.86 -4.83 -18.95
CA LYS A 38 -14.77 -4.41 -18.07
C LYS A 38 -13.62 -5.42 -18.05
N ILE A 39 -13.91 -6.71 -17.98
CA ILE A 39 -12.88 -7.77 -18.02
C ILE A 39 -12.14 -7.74 -19.36
N LYS A 40 -12.86 -7.52 -20.47
CA LYS A 40 -12.27 -7.40 -21.80
C LYS A 40 -11.25 -6.26 -21.93
N GLN A 41 -11.37 -5.21 -21.11
CA GLN A 41 -10.36 -4.15 -21.05
C GLN A 41 -9.01 -4.64 -20.53
N PHE A 42 -8.96 -5.78 -19.84
CA PHE A 42 -7.73 -6.41 -19.36
C PHE A 42 -7.08 -7.35 -20.40
N ASP A 43 -7.73 -7.64 -21.54
CA ASP A 43 -7.16 -8.50 -22.60
C ASP A 43 -5.85 -7.93 -23.16
N VAL A 44 -5.73 -6.60 -23.17
CA VAL A 44 -4.50 -5.91 -23.61
C VAL A 44 -3.31 -6.13 -22.67
N LEU A 45 -3.54 -6.67 -21.47
CA LEU A 45 -2.51 -6.92 -20.45
C LEU A 45 -2.00 -8.37 -20.48
N THR A 46 -2.55 -9.23 -21.35
CA THR A 46 -2.22 -10.67 -21.42
C THR A 46 -0.78 -11.00 -21.82
N SER A 47 -0.02 -10.01 -22.30
CA SER A 47 1.42 -10.14 -22.59
C SER A 47 2.31 -9.44 -21.56
N ASN A 48 1.74 -8.76 -20.55
CA ASN A 48 2.48 -8.03 -19.52
C ASN A 48 2.57 -8.87 -18.24
N SER A 49 3.74 -9.46 -17.99
CA SER A 49 3.98 -10.35 -16.84
C SER A 49 3.65 -9.70 -15.49
N ASP A 50 4.03 -8.44 -15.29
CA ASP A 50 3.83 -7.74 -14.01
C ASP A 50 2.35 -7.46 -13.78
N ALA A 51 1.63 -7.06 -14.84
CA ALA A 51 0.18 -6.85 -14.79
C ALA A 51 -0.56 -8.16 -14.49
N ILE A 52 -0.14 -9.28 -15.07
CA ILE A 52 -0.71 -10.61 -14.82
C ILE A 52 -0.49 -11.03 -13.37
N ILE A 53 0.73 -10.88 -12.85
CA ILE A 53 1.06 -11.22 -11.46
C ILE A 53 0.22 -10.38 -10.50
N GLN A 54 0.07 -9.09 -10.77
CA GLN A 54 -0.71 -8.21 -9.93
C GLN A 54 -2.21 -8.53 -9.96
N LEU A 55 -2.76 -8.85 -11.15
CA LEU A 55 -4.15 -9.30 -11.29
C LEU A 55 -4.41 -10.60 -10.52
N ALA A 56 -3.48 -11.55 -10.58
CA ALA A 56 -3.56 -12.79 -9.81
C ALA A 56 -3.57 -12.51 -8.30
N PHE A 57 -2.70 -11.63 -7.80
CA PHE A 57 -2.69 -11.24 -6.40
C PHE A 57 -4.00 -10.58 -5.95
N ILE A 58 -4.57 -9.69 -6.77
CA ILE A 58 -5.85 -9.03 -6.49
C ILE A 58 -6.99 -10.06 -6.44
N ALA A 59 -7.01 -10.99 -7.39
CA ALA A 59 -8.02 -12.06 -7.44
C ALA A 59 -7.92 -12.99 -6.21
N ASP A 60 -6.71 -13.39 -5.82
CA ASP A 60 -6.45 -14.17 -4.60
C ASP A 60 -6.96 -13.47 -3.34
N SER A 61 -6.67 -12.17 -3.23
CA SER A 61 -7.10 -11.35 -2.10
C SER A 61 -8.62 -11.22 -2.05
N ALA A 62 -9.26 -11.02 -3.21
CA ALA A 62 -10.71 -10.90 -3.31
C ALA A 62 -11.42 -12.21 -2.96
N LEU A 63 -10.89 -13.35 -3.42
CA LEU A 63 -11.42 -14.67 -3.07
C LEU A 63 -11.32 -14.92 -1.56
N GLY A 64 -10.17 -14.65 -0.95
CA GLY A 64 -9.99 -14.80 0.49
C GLY A 64 -10.93 -13.92 1.32
N VAL A 65 -11.26 -12.71 0.84
CA VAL A 65 -12.27 -11.85 1.47
C VAL A 65 -13.67 -12.44 1.32
N ALA A 66 -14.04 -12.93 0.14
CA ALA A 66 -15.35 -13.53 -0.10
C ALA A 66 -15.59 -14.80 0.74
N GLU A 67 -14.56 -15.65 0.86
CA GLU A 67 -14.61 -16.85 1.70
C GLU A 67 -14.78 -16.51 3.19
N LYS A 68 -14.07 -15.49 3.68
CA LYS A 68 -14.21 -15.03 5.07
C LYS A 68 -15.54 -14.33 5.32
N ALA A 69 -16.04 -13.56 4.36
CA ALA A 69 -17.36 -12.93 4.45
C ALA A 69 -18.48 -13.98 4.53
N ALA A 70 -18.33 -15.11 3.84
CA ALA A 70 -19.26 -16.25 3.94
C ALA A 70 -19.20 -16.98 5.30
N GLN A 71 -18.09 -16.84 6.04
CA GLN A 71 -17.90 -17.44 7.36
C GLN A 71 -18.20 -16.46 8.53
N ALA A 72 -18.40 -15.18 8.24
CA ALA A 72 -18.63 -14.15 9.25
C ALA A 72 -20.08 -14.17 9.77
N ILE A 73 -20.36 -15.10 10.69
CA ILE A 73 -21.52 -15.05 11.62
C ILE A 73 -21.05 -14.88 13.08
N GLN A 74 -19.76 -14.76 13.35
CA GLN A 74 -19.27 -14.51 14.72
C GLN A 74 -18.93 -13.04 14.94
N GLY A 75 -19.39 -12.53 16.09
CA GLY A 75 -19.36 -11.13 16.47
C GLY A 75 -17.98 -10.50 16.43
N THR A 76 -18.00 -9.21 16.13
CA THR A 76 -16.87 -8.29 16.02
C THR A 76 -16.09 -8.21 17.34
N ASP A 77 -14.91 -8.82 17.45
CA ASP A 77 -14.01 -8.54 18.57
C ASP A 77 -13.30 -7.21 18.31
N LYS A 78 -13.89 -6.13 18.84
CA LYS A 78 -13.32 -4.79 18.78
C LYS A 78 -11.85 -4.76 19.22
N ALA A 79 -11.45 -5.57 20.19
CA ALA A 79 -10.07 -5.63 20.66
C ALA A 79 -9.13 -6.18 19.58
N ALA A 80 -9.52 -7.25 18.90
CA ALA A 80 -8.75 -7.84 17.79
C ALA A 80 -8.60 -6.85 16.62
N ILE A 81 -9.69 -6.18 16.25
CA ILE A 81 -9.67 -5.13 15.21
C ILE A 81 -8.70 -4.01 15.61
N ASP A 82 -8.82 -3.48 16.83
CA ASP A 82 -8.00 -2.35 17.26
C ASP A 82 -6.52 -2.74 17.37
N VAL A 83 -6.18 -3.99 17.71
CA VAL A 83 -4.79 -4.50 17.68
C VAL A 83 -4.21 -4.41 16.26
N HIS A 84 -4.92 -4.95 15.27
CA HIS A 84 -4.48 -4.94 13.88
C HIS A 84 -4.42 -3.52 13.30
N LEU A 85 -5.39 -2.66 13.60
CA LEU A 85 -5.36 -1.25 13.21
C LEU A 85 -4.17 -0.50 13.84
N ASN A 86 -3.85 -0.78 15.12
CA ASN A 86 -2.68 -0.19 15.76
C ASN A 86 -1.38 -0.67 15.11
N LYS A 87 -1.28 -1.95 14.75
CA LYS A 87 -0.11 -2.47 14.05
C LYS A 87 0.05 -1.87 12.65
N ALA A 88 -1.03 -1.74 11.90
CA ALA A 88 -1.00 -1.07 10.59
C ALA A 88 -0.56 0.41 10.72
N LEU A 89 -1.04 1.09 11.74
CA LEU A 89 -0.76 2.52 11.92
C LEU A 89 0.66 2.78 12.42
N TYR A 90 1.09 2.06 13.46
CA TYR A 90 2.33 2.33 14.19
C TYR A 90 3.48 1.34 13.89
N GLY A 91 3.20 0.25 13.18
CA GLY A 91 4.12 -0.88 12.98
C GLY A 91 3.95 -1.97 14.04
N SER A 92 4.80 -2.99 14.00
CA SER A 92 4.73 -4.19 14.86
C SER A 92 4.71 -3.89 16.36
N ALA A 93 5.37 -2.81 16.80
CA ALA A 93 5.36 -2.35 18.20
C ALA A 93 4.04 -1.67 18.64
N GLY A 94 3.09 -1.47 17.72
CA GLY A 94 1.82 -0.82 17.99
C GLY A 94 2.00 0.58 18.61
N LYS A 95 1.10 0.97 19.51
CA LYS A 95 1.12 2.30 20.13
C LYS A 95 2.42 2.63 20.88
N ALA A 96 3.25 1.65 21.23
CA ALA A 96 4.54 1.86 21.89
C ALA A 96 5.64 2.37 20.93
N ALA A 97 5.43 2.31 19.60
CA ALA A 97 6.41 2.78 18.63
C ALA A 97 6.77 4.26 18.83
N THR A 98 8.06 4.59 18.79
CA THR A 98 8.54 5.99 18.84
C THR A 98 8.80 6.59 17.45
N LEU A 99 8.91 5.73 16.43
CA LEU A 99 9.38 6.07 15.08
C LEU A 99 10.74 6.78 15.11
N THR A 100 11.68 6.18 15.84
CA THR A 100 13.08 6.62 15.96
C THR A 100 13.99 5.62 15.27
N PHE A 101 14.86 6.10 14.38
CA PHE A 101 15.67 5.27 13.49
C PHE A 101 17.15 5.68 13.59
N SER A 102 17.90 4.97 14.43
CA SER A 102 19.32 5.24 14.67
C SER A 102 20.21 4.74 13.53
N GLY A 103 21.26 5.51 13.19
CA GLY A 103 22.28 5.10 12.22
C GLY A 103 21.79 5.06 10.77
N LYS A 104 20.66 5.70 10.46
CA LYS A 104 20.05 5.73 9.14
C LYS A 104 19.80 7.17 8.69
N THR A 105 19.76 7.37 7.39
CA THR A 105 19.30 8.61 6.76
C THR A 105 17.86 8.47 6.30
N ARG A 106 17.17 9.59 6.06
CA ARG A 106 15.81 9.58 5.47
C ARG A 106 15.78 8.81 4.15
N LYS A 107 16.80 9.02 3.30
CA LYS A 107 17.03 8.28 2.06
C LYS A 107 17.03 6.77 2.27
N GLN A 108 17.78 6.26 3.25
CA GLN A 108 17.82 4.82 3.54
C GLN A 108 16.48 4.26 4.05
N LEU A 109 15.75 5.04 4.84
CA LEU A 109 14.48 4.61 5.42
C LEU A 109 13.33 4.65 4.41
N CYS A 110 13.33 5.64 3.52
CA CYS A 110 12.21 5.95 2.64
C CYS A 110 12.44 5.48 1.19
N GLY A 111 13.69 5.27 0.75
CA GLY A 111 14.03 4.82 -0.60
C GLY A 111 15.37 5.39 -1.05
N ASN A 112 16.35 4.53 -1.33
CA ASN A 112 17.69 5.00 -1.67
C ASN A 112 17.78 5.52 -3.11
N ASP A 113 17.04 4.97 -4.04
CA ASP A 113 17.05 5.42 -5.43
C ASP A 113 15.82 4.86 -6.15
N ALA A 114 15.79 4.98 -7.49
CA ALA A 114 14.71 4.45 -8.31
C ALA A 114 14.50 2.94 -8.17
N ASN A 115 15.53 2.17 -7.82
CA ASN A 115 15.51 0.71 -7.77
C ASN A 115 15.55 0.16 -6.32
N THR A 116 16.08 0.94 -5.38
CA THR A 116 16.31 0.50 -4.01
C THR A 116 15.22 1.01 -3.07
N ALA A 117 14.38 0.10 -2.60
CA ALA A 117 13.31 0.37 -1.63
C ALA A 117 13.83 0.90 -0.29
N GLY A 118 12.95 1.61 0.44
CA GLY A 118 13.23 2.10 1.78
C GLY A 118 13.11 1.02 2.84
N GLU A 119 13.99 1.04 3.85
CA GLU A 119 13.95 0.06 4.96
C GLU A 119 12.66 0.10 5.81
N GLN A 120 11.93 1.23 5.78
CA GLN A 120 10.66 1.42 6.50
C GLN A 120 9.44 1.48 5.58
N ALA A 121 9.66 1.44 4.26
CA ALA A 121 8.59 1.48 3.27
C ALA A 121 7.65 0.29 3.46
N GLY A 122 6.38 0.56 3.71
CA GLY A 122 5.36 -0.47 3.84
C GLY A 122 5.29 -1.14 5.22
N LYS A 123 6.10 -0.72 6.20
CA LYS A 123 6.06 -1.28 7.57
C LYS A 123 4.97 -0.69 8.44
N ALA A 124 4.74 0.62 8.33
CA ALA A 124 3.71 1.32 9.07
C ALA A 124 3.19 2.53 8.27
N LEU A 125 1.90 2.83 8.40
CA LEU A 125 1.32 4.01 7.74
C LEU A 125 1.94 5.31 8.23
N LEU A 126 2.28 5.42 9.53
CA LEU A 126 2.90 6.64 10.06
C LEU A 126 4.36 6.83 9.62
N SER A 127 5.12 5.75 9.37
CA SER A 127 6.47 5.88 8.81
C SER A 127 6.42 6.29 7.34
N ASP A 128 5.54 5.66 6.55
CA ASP A 128 5.30 6.03 5.15
C ASP A 128 4.84 7.49 5.05
N LEU A 129 3.99 7.95 5.97
CA LEU A 129 3.53 9.33 6.07
C LEU A 129 4.68 10.30 6.38
N LEU A 130 5.60 9.96 7.29
CA LEU A 130 6.78 10.80 7.56
C LEU A 130 7.67 10.92 6.31
N CYS A 131 7.88 9.83 5.58
CA CYS A 131 8.65 9.84 4.35
C CYS A 131 8.09 10.83 3.31
N VAL A 132 6.76 10.87 3.15
CA VAL A 132 6.11 11.74 2.16
C VAL A 132 5.91 13.17 2.66
N CYS A 133 5.66 13.37 3.96
CA CYS A 133 5.12 14.63 4.49
C CYS A 133 6.00 15.36 5.49
N ALA A 134 7.01 14.71 6.07
CA ALA A 134 7.80 15.36 7.10
C ALA A 134 8.65 16.50 6.51
N GLY A 135 8.72 17.62 7.24
CA GLY A 135 9.43 18.82 6.82
C GLY A 135 10.93 18.63 6.67
N ALA A 136 11.56 19.49 5.87
CA ALA A 136 12.99 19.57 5.63
C ALA A 136 13.46 21.02 5.72
N THR A 137 14.72 21.22 6.12
CA THR A 137 15.32 22.55 6.24
C THR A 137 15.74 23.14 4.90
N THR A 138 15.94 22.32 3.87
CA THR A 138 16.30 22.74 2.50
C THR A 138 15.10 23.27 1.72
N ASP A 139 13.89 22.97 2.18
CA ASP A 139 12.71 23.67 1.71
C ASP A 139 12.73 25.11 2.25
N GLY A 140 12.86 26.10 1.36
CA GLY A 140 12.48 27.48 1.69
C GLY A 140 11.02 27.62 2.15
N THR A 141 10.21 26.56 2.06
CA THR A 141 8.81 26.45 2.47
C THR A 141 8.49 25.17 3.28
N GLY A 142 9.41 24.76 4.15
CA GLY A 142 9.40 23.53 4.97
C GLY A 142 8.04 22.86 5.14
N GLY A 143 7.79 21.74 4.46
CA GLY A 143 6.64 20.89 4.79
C GLY A 143 5.27 21.26 4.21
N LYS A 144 5.09 22.28 3.35
CA LYS A 144 3.76 22.66 2.80
C LYS A 144 3.05 21.64 1.88
N THR A 145 3.66 20.50 1.57
CA THR A 145 3.23 19.64 0.44
C THR A 145 2.05 18.72 0.73
N CYS A 146 1.83 18.31 1.98
CA CYS A 146 0.76 17.35 2.29
C CYS A 146 -0.57 18.01 2.68
N TYR A 147 -0.55 19.23 3.22
CA TYR A 147 -1.73 20.04 3.48
C TYR A 147 -1.32 21.51 3.70
N GLY A 148 -2.28 22.43 3.54
CA GLY A 148 -2.04 23.85 3.83
C GLY A 148 -1.73 24.08 5.31
N GLY A 149 -0.60 24.73 5.62
CA GLY A 149 -0.13 24.95 7.00
C GLY A 149 0.65 23.76 7.59
N CYS A 150 1.11 22.82 6.75
CA CYS A 150 1.93 21.68 7.17
C CYS A 150 3.36 22.06 7.60
N ASP A 151 3.70 23.34 7.45
CA ASP A 151 4.89 24.01 7.99
C ASP A 151 4.71 24.49 9.44
N ALA A 152 3.60 24.17 10.11
CA ALA A 152 3.40 24.44 11.53
C ALA A 152 4.05 23.38 12.43
N ALA A 153 4.34 23.75 13.69
CA ALA A 153 4.85 22.80 14.68
C ALA A 153 3.88 21.63 14.87
N PRO A 154 4.39 20.38 15.04
CA PRO A 154 5.79 20.00 15.19
C PRO A 154 6.52 19.67 13.85
N ASN A 155 5.95 20.01 12.70
CA ASN A 155 6.50 19.69 11.37
C ASN A 155 7.27 20.85 10.71
N ASN A 156 7.38 21.98 11.39
CA ASN A 156 8.00 23.23 10.95
C ASN A 156 9.53 23.21 10.77
N GLY A 157 10.15 22.04 10.73
CA GLY A 157 11.60 21.90 10.61
C GLY A 157 12.02 20.51 10.14
N ASN A 158 13.32 20.32 9.93
CA ASN A 158 13.87 19.08 9.40
C ASN A 158 13.43 17.86 10.23
N TRP A 159 13.07 16.77 9.54
CA TRP A 159 12.87 15.49 10.20
C TRP A 159 14.20 14.81 10.46
N VAL A 160 14.66 14.97 11.70
CA VAL A 160 15.81 14.25 12.22
C VAL A 160 15.36 12.84 12.60
N VAL A 161 15.69 11.85 11.77
CA VAL A 161 15.19 10.47 11.89
C VAL A 161 15.61 9.77 13.19
N THR A 162 16.67 10.26 13.84
CA THR A 162 17.14 9.77 15.15
C THR A 162 16.37 10.35 16.33
N ASN A 163 15.44 11.28 16.10
CA ASN A 163 14.53 11.80 17.14
C ASN A 163 13.20 11.03 17.08
N ALA A 164 12.35 11.22 18.10
CA ALA A 164 11.00 10.64 18.10
C ALA A 164 10.14 11.27 16.98
N GLY A 165 9.82 10.48 15.96
CA GLY A 165 8.98 10.92 14.84
C GLY A 165 7.47 10.79 15.08
N LYS A 166 7.05 10.03 16.10
CA LYS A 166 5.63 9.68 16.32
C LYS A 166 4.72 10.90 16.47
N GLU A 167 5.07 11.86 17.31
CA GLU A 167 4.21 13.04 17.54
C GLU A 167 4.04 13.87 16.26
N ARG A 168 5.11 14.00 15.48
CA ARG A 168 5.06 14.63 14.17
C ARG A 168 4.17 13.86 13.20
N ALA A 169 4.33 12.55 13.10
CA ALA A 169 3.49 11.73 12.23
C ALA A 169 2.00 11.83 12.60
N LEU A 170 1.68 11.80 13.89
CA LEU A 170 0.32 11.95 14.39
C LEU A 170 -0.25 13.35 14.14
N ALA A 171 0.56 14.40 14.30
CA ALA A 171 0.15 15.77 13.98
C ALA A 171 -0.18 15.92 12.49
N ILE A 172 0.63 15.35 11.61
CA ILE A 172 0.36 15.31 10.15
C ILE A 172 -0.92 14.51 9.88
N ALA A 173 -1.05 13.30 10.43
CA ALA A 173 -2.22 12.44 10.24
C ALA A 173 -3.52 13.10 10.76
N GLY A 174 -3.44 13.86 11.85
CA GLY A 174 -4.57 14.60 12.42
C GLY A 174 -5.17 15.64 11.47
N LYS A 175 -4.39 16.12 10.50
CA LYS A 175 -4.81 17.07 9.47
C LYS A 175 -5.45 16.40 8.25
N CYS A 176 -5.55 15.07 8.24
CA CYS A 176 -6.32 14.35 7.22
C CYS A 176 -7.76 14.91 7.15
N PRO A 177 -8.24 15.34 5.97
CA PRO A 177 -9.57 15.92 5.81
C PRO A 177 -10.69 15.01 6.33
N PRO A 178 -11.75 15.56 6.96
CA PRO A 178 -12.88 14.77 7.45
C PRO A 178 -13.53 13.90 6.36
N ALA A 179 -13.58 14.40 5.12
CA ALA A 179 -14.14 13.66 3.98
C ALA A 179 -13.39 12.37 3.62
N LEU A 180 -12.13 12.21 4.07
CA LEU A 180 -11.35 10.99 3.86
C LEU A 180 -11.45 10.01 5.05
N LYS A 181 -11.95 10.48 6.20
CA LYS A 181 -12.17 9.64 7.38
C LYS A 181 -13.43 8.80 7.19
N THR A 182 -13.41 7.60 7.71
CA THR A 182 -14.56 6.69 7.69
C THR A 182 -14.64 5.96 9.03
N THR A 183 -15.85 5.78 9.53
CA THR A 183 -16.14 4.91 10.67
C THR A 183 -16.43 3.47 10.21
N GLU A 184 -16.66 3.27 8.92
CA GLU A 184 -16.91 1.95 8.34
C GLU A 184 -15.59 1.17 8.23
N LYS A 185 -15.48 0.12 9.05
CA LYS A 185 -14.33 -0.79 9.09
C LYS A 185 -14.62 -2.07 8.30
N SER A 186 -15.04 -1.93 7.03
CA SER A 186 -15.39 -3.07 6.16
C SER A 186 -14.26 -3.44 5.20
N SER A 187 -14.23 -4.72 4.81
CA SER A 187 -13.34 -5.19 3.74
C SER A 187 -13.58 -4.46 2.41
N THR A 188 -14.81 -4.03 2.13
CA THR A 188 -15.16 -3.26 0.94
C THR A 188 -14.46 -1.90 0.93
N VAL A 189 -14.58 -1.15 2.03
CA VAL A 189 -13.92 0.16 2.18
C VAL A 189 -12.40 0.02 2.11
N LEU A 190 -11.85 -0.99 2.79
CA LEU A 190 -10.42 -1.26 2.73
C LEU A 190 -9.94 -1.51 1.30
N ASN A 191 -10.61 -2.40 0.55
CA ASN A 191 -10.22 -2.72 -0.82
C ASN A 191 -10.30 -1.50 -1.75
N SER A 192 -11.30 -0.63 -1.57
CA SER A 192 -11.38 0.64 -2.31
C SER A 192 -10.19 1.57 -2.02
N ARG A 193 -9.78 1.68 -0.75
CA ARG A 193 -8.61 2.49 -0.35
C ARG A 193 -7.30 1.88 -0.86
N LEU A 194 -7.16 0.56 -0.80
CA LEU A 194 -5.99 -0.15 -1.35
C LEU A 194 -5.90 0.01 -2.87
N ALA A 195 -7.02 -0.04 -3.60
CA ALA A 195 -7.02 0.23 -5.04
C ALA A 195 -6.50 1.65 -5.36
N THR A 196 -6.87 2.64 -4.54
CA THR A 196 -6.33 4.01 -4.65
C THR A 196 -4.82 4.04 -4.39
N PHE A 197 -4.35 3.35 -3.37
CA PHE A 197 -2.92 3.21 -3.09
C PHE A 197 -2.17 2.58 -4.28
N TYR A 198 -2.61 1.42 -4.77
CA TYR A 198 -1.97 0.71 -5.88
C TYR A 198 -1.95 1.55 -7.16
N LYS A 199 -3.03 2.28 -7.44
CA LYS A 199 -3.05 3.25 -8.53
C LYS A 199 -1.96 4.31 -8.37
N GLN A 200 -1.74 4.82 -7.17
CA GLN A 200 -0.73 5.86 -6.93
C GLN A 200 0.70 5.35 -7.05
N VAL A 201 0.99 4.17 -6.50
CA VAL A 201 2.35 3.61 -6.51
C VAL A 201 2.73 3.03 -7.87
N ASN A 202 1.79 2.49 -8.64
CA ASN A 202 2.08 1.96 -9.98
C ASN A 202 2.28 3.03 -11.05
N ASN A 203 1.92 4.28 -10.77
CA ASN A 203 2.25 5.39 -11.66
C ASN A 203 3.74 5.71 -11.50
N ALA A 204 4.52 5.41 -12.53
CA ALA A 204 5.92 5.79 -12.58
C ALA A 204 6.10 7.31 -12.38
N LYS A 205 7.08 7.69 -11.57
CA LYS A 205 7.37 9.07 -11.16
C LYS A 205 8.71 9.55 -11.75
N GLY A 206 8.94 10.85 -11.68
CA GLY A 206 10.12 11.51 -12.27
C GLY A 206 9.89 11.95 -13.72
N SER A 207 10.77 12.81 -14.21
CA SER A 207 10.69 13.35 -15.58
C SER A 207 10.95 12.28 -16.65
N VAL A 208 11.69 11.23 -16.30
CA VAL A 208 11.98 10.08 -17.15
C VAL A 208 11.14 8.84 -16.80
N GLN A 209 10.21 8.94 -15.84
CA GLN A 209 9.33 7.84 -15.40
C GLN A 209 10.10 6.58 -14.94
N GLU A 210 11.28 6.75 -14.36
CA GLU A 210 12.12 5.62 -13.91
C GLU A 210 11.78 5.17 -12.49
N VAL A 211 11.14 6.01 -11.67
CA VAL A 211 10.82 5.66 -10.28
C VAL A 211 9.46 4.97 -10.21
N LYS A 212 9.47 3.64 -10.23
CA LYS A 212 8.27 2.81 -10.09
C LYS A 212 7.92 2.56 -8.62
N HIS A 213 6.68 2.20 -8.32
CA HIS A 213 6.24 1.70 -7.01
C HIS A 213 6.57 2.66 -5.84
N ALA A 214 6.50 3.96 -6.10
CA ALA A 214 6.73 5.01 -5.10
C ALA A 214 5.44 5.80 -4.83
N LEU A 215 5.15 6.04 -3.56
CA LEU A 215 4.12 6.97 -3.13
C LEU A 215 4.74 8.36 -2.94
N GLY A 216 4.00 9.41 -3.30
CA GLY A 216 4.49 10.79 -3.25
C GLY A 216 5.09 11.24 -4.58
N THR A 217 6.03 12.17 -4.52
CA THR A 217 6.66 12.80 -5.68
C THR A 217 8.14 12.46 -5.72
N SER A 218 8.60 12.05 -6.89
CA SER A 218 10.02 11.85 -7.21
C SER A 218 10.37 12.70 -8.42
N GLU A 219 11.58 13.27 -8.44
CA GLU A 219 12.04 14.15 -9.52
C GLU A 219 13.17 13.52 -10.32
N GLY A 220 13.37 14.00 -11.56
CA GLY A 220 14.40 13.51 -12.44
C GLY A 220 14.30 12.01 -12.69
N ASN A 221 15.43 11.31 -12.53
CA ASN A 221 15.54 9.85 -12.58
C ASN A 221 15.46 9.17 -11.21
N GLY A 222 15.28 9.91 -10.12
CA GLY A 222 15.21 9.35 -8.76
C GLY A 222 16.52 8.82 -8.18
N SER A 223 17.67 9.03 -8.81
CA SER A 223 18.99 8.61 -8.26
C SER A 223 19.34 9.27 -6.91
N GLY A 224 18.73 10.43 -6.64
CA GLY A 224 18.83 11.11 -5.35
C GLY A 224 18.08 10.40 -4.22
N GLY A 225 17.06 9.60 -4.56
CA GLY A 225 16.24 8.85 -3.62
C GLY A 225 15.17 9.68 -2.90
N CYS A 226 14.47 9.03 -1.98
CA CYS A 226 13.43 9.61 -1.15
C CYS A 226 14.05 10.30 0.07
N THR A 227 14.61 11.49 -0.17
CA THR A 227 15.04 12.39 0.88
C THR A 227 13.85 13.25 1.28
N ASP A 228 13.71 14.43 0.70
CA ASP A 228 12.80 15.47 1.14
C ASP A 228 12.80 16.70 0.22
N GLU A 229 13.87 16.87 -0.55
CA GLU A 229 14.07 17.95 -1.49
C GLU A 229 13.28 17.70 -2.79
N GLY A 230 12.38 18.62 -3.13
CA GLY A 230 11.75 18.72 -4.46
C GLY A 230 12.59 19.60 -5.39
N ASN A 231 13.88 19.27 -5.50
CA ASN A 231 14.81 19.98 -6.38
C ASN A 231 15.23 19.06 -7.52
N SER A 232 14.92 19.51 -8.73
CA SER A 232 15.02 18.67 -9.93
C SER A 232 16.47 18.37 -10.30
N CYS A 233 17.41 19.22 -9.84
CA CYS A 233 18.84 19.06 -10.05
C CYS A 233 19.45 17.90 -9.23
N SER A 234 18.86 17.53 -8.09
CA SER A 234 19.38 16.44 -7.23
C SER A 234 18.66 15.11 -7.46
N HIS A 235 17.64 15.08 -8.33
CA HIS A 235 16.85 13.88 -8.63
C HIS A 235 16.28 13.19 -7.37
N THR A 236 15.96 13.98 -6.36
CA THR A 236 15.41 13.56 -5.08
C THR A 236 13.89 13.62 -5.09
N GLY A 237 13.26 13.15 -4.01
CA GLY A 237 11.81 13.23 -3.89
C GLY A 237 11.29 13.16 -2.47
N ARG A 238 10.09 13.71 -2.30
CA ARG A 238 9.23 13.44 -1.14
C ARG A 238 8.41 12.21 -1.42
N CYS A 239 9.04 11.08 -1.18
CA CYS A 239 8.46 9.81 -1.55
C CYS A 239 8.69 8.74 -0.49
N VAL A 240 8.00 7.64 -0.67
CA VAL A 240 8.39 6.35 -0.11
C VAL A 240 8.41 5.33 -1.23
N LYS A 241 9.57 4.72 -1.47
CA LYS A 241 9.79 3.69 -2.48
C LYS A 241 9.52 2.33 -1.84
N CYS A 242 8.42 1.72 -2.24
CA CYS A 242 8.13 0.33 -1.88
C CYS A 242 9.01 -0.61 -2.70
N ASN A 243 9.24 -1.80 -2.15
CA ASN A 243 9.83 -2.91 -2.91
C ASN A 243 8.88 -3.33 -4.03
N ASP A 244 9.43 -3.53 -5.23
CA ASP A 244 8.67 -3.79 -6.45
C ASP A 244 7.84 -5.06 -6.34
N ASP A 245 8.46 -6.16 -5.90
CA ASP A 245 7.80 -7.44 -5.69
C ASP A 245 6.74 -7.37 -4.58
N SER A 246 6.89 -6.47 -3.61
CA SER A 246 5.86 -6.22 -2.58
C SER A 246 4.61 -5.56 -3.17
N VAL A 247 4.75 -4.76 -4.23
CA VAL A 247 3.63 -4.09 -4.89
C VAL A 247 3.03 -4.96 -6.00
N ILE A 248 3.87 -5.64 -6.78
CA ILE A 248 3.48 -6.47 -7.93
C ILE A 248 2.97 -7.84 -7.46
N ALA A 249 3.77 -8.53 -6.64
CA ALA A 249 3.55 -9.93 -6.27
C ALA A 249 3.15 -10.13 -4.81
N ASN A 250 3.13 -9.05 -4.01
CA ASN A 250 2.95 -9.09 -2.55
C ASN A 250 3.99 -10.01 -1.87
N LYS A 251 5.25 -9.93 -2.33
CA LYS A 251 6.38 -10.73 -1.83
C LYS A 251 7.63 -9.85 -1.58
N PRO A 252 8.01 -9.56 -0.33
CA PRO A 252 7.21 -9.78 0.88
C PRO A 252 5.91 -8.96 0.86
N ALA A 253 4.95 -9.31 1.70
CA ALA A 253 3.73 -8.53 1.81
C ALA A 253 4.02 -7.16 2.46
N ILE A 254 3.31 -6.12 2.03
CA ILE A 254 3.33 -4.83 2.72
C ILE A 254 2.70 -5.02 4.11
N GLU A 255 3.48 -4.85 5.17
CA GLU A 255 3.08 -5.22 6.54
C GLU A 255 1.83 -4.48 6.99
N TRP A 256 1.75 -3.17 6.80
CA TRP A 256 0.56 -2.42 7.22
C TRP A 256 -0.70 -2.83 6.43
N GLN A 257 -0.56 -3.30 5.19
CA GLN A 257 -1.69 -3.81 4.41
C GLN A 257 -2.18 -5.15 4.94
N THR A 258 -1.26 -6.05 5.28
CA THR A 258 -1.56 -7.33 5.92
C THR A 258 -2.36 -7.11 7.20
N GLU A 259 -1.91 -6.19 8.05
CA GLU A 259 -2.60 -5.85 9.30
C GLU A 259 -3.98 -5.22 9.05
N LEU A 260 -4.14 -4.34 8.06
CA LEU A 260 -5.48 -3.84 7.70
C LEU A 260 -6.41 -4.95 7.21
N ARG A 261 -5.92 -5.92 6.43
CA ARG A 261 -6.72 -7.07 5.97
C ARG A 261 -7.11 -7.98 7.13
N HIS A 262 -6.25 -8.15 8.13
CA HIS A 262 -6.62 -8.85 9.36
C HIS A 262 -7.69 -8.09 10.15
N ALA A 263 -7.56 -6.77 10.29
CA ALA A 263 -8.59 -5.94 10.95
C ALA A 263 -9.95 -6.01 10.26
N ALA A 264 -9.97 -6.06 8.92
CA ALA A 264 -11.22 -6.14 8.14
C ALA A 264 -11.86 -7.54 8.12
N ALA A 265 -11.17 -8.54 8.65
CA ALA A 265 -11.57 -9.94 8.68
C ALA A 265 -11.84 -10.46 10.11
N ALA A 266 -11.61 -9.64 11.13
CA ALA A 266 -11.88 -9.91 12.54
C ALA A 266 -13.26 -9.36 12.96
#